data_AF-A0A3D6D669-F1
#
_entry.id   AF-A0A3D6D669-F1
#
_cell.length_a   1.000
_cell.length_b   1.000
_cell.length_c   1.000
_cell.angle_alpha   90.00
_cell.angle_beta   90.00
_cell.angle_gamma   90.00
#
_symmetry.space_group_name_H-M   'P 1'
#
loop_
_entity.id
_entity.type
_entity.pdbx_description
1 polymer ?
#
loop_
_entity_poly.entity_id
_entity_poly.type
_entity_poly.pdbx_seq_one_letter_code
_entity_poly.pdbx_strand_id
1 'polypeptide(L)'
;MEPMKHLILAGLGTLALSCGVSAQSHTLHSFEKLQLTDRFWSEGATFGDFNKDGNQDAASGPYWWEGPAFTHRHTFYPDKRGWEKQHADGST
;
A
#
# COMPACT_ATOMS: atom_id res chain seq x y z
N MET A 1 25.44 60.73 -50.04
CA MET A 1 25.14 61.79 -49.06
C MET A 1 24.20 61.15 -48.04
N GLU A 2 24.77 60.66 -46.94
CA GLU A 2 24.06 60.00 -45.83
C GLU A 2 23.17 61.00 -45.05
N PRO A 3 22.18 60.55 -44.25
CA PRO A 3 22.53 60.17 -42.88
C PRO A 3 21.84 58.90 -42.35
N MET A 4 22.70 58.05 -41.78
CA MET A 4 22.45 56.98 -40.81
C MET A 4 21.46 57.39 -39.69
N LYS A 5 20.43 56.56 -39.43
CA LYS A 5 19.60 56.65 -38.21
C LYS A 5 19.36 55.29 -37.56
N HIS A 6 19.97 55.16 -36.40
CA HIS A 6 19.54 54.40 -35.22
C HIS A 6 19.59 52.87 -35.26
N LEU A 7 20.80 52.40 -34.93
CA LEU A 7 21.07 51.28 -34.03
C LEU A 7 19.98 51.15 -32.93
N ILE A 8 19.02 50.23 -33.10
CA ILE A 8 18.21 49.72 -31.98
C ILE A 8 18.74 48.34 -31.65
N LEU A 9 19.70 48.33 -30.72
CA LEU A 9 20.06 47.17 -29.94
C LEU A 9 18.99 47.05 -28.84
N ALA A 10 18.00 46.18 -29.01
CA ALA A 10 17.00 45.92 -27.97
C ALA A 10 16.73 44.42 -27.83
N GLY A 11 17.45 43.82 -26.88
CA GLY A 11 16.97 42.70 -26.06
C GLY A 11 16.70 41.38 -26.79
N LEU A 12 17.75 40.62 -27.09
CA LEU A 12 17.57 39.17 -27.27
C LEU A 12 17.30 38.57 -25.87
N GLY A 13 16.04 38.19 -25.67
CA GLY A 13 15.46 37.86 -24.39
C GLY A 13 16.11 36.69 -23.68
N THR A 14 16.42 36.90 -22.40
CA THR A 14 16.61 35.83 -21.43
C THR A 14 15.25 35.19 -21.18
N LEU A 15 14.89 34.17 -21.97
CA LEU A 15 13.73 33.32 -21.67
C LEU A 15 14.12 32.43 -20.49
N ALA A 16 13.88 32.90 -19.27
CA ALA A 16 14.00 32.10 -18.08
C ALA A 16 12.97 30.97 -18.15
N LEU A 17 13.41 29.74 -18.43
CA LEU A 17 12.60 28.54 -18.20
C LEU A 17 12.39 28.41 -16.70
N SER A 18 11.29 28.96 -16.20
CA SER A 18 10.77 28.64 -14.88
C SER A 18 10.32 27.18 -14.92
N CYS A 19 11.18 26.29 -14.41
CA CYS A 19 10.79 24.92 -14.11
C CYS A 19 9.72 24.99 -13.01
N GLY A 20 8.45 24.83 -13.40
CA GLY A 20 7.34 24.80 -12.46
C GLY A 20 7.48 23.57 -11.56
N VAL A 21 7.71 23.79 -10.27
CA VAL A 21 7.63 22.72 -9.26
C VAL A 21 6.15 22.42 -9.06
N SER A 22 5.71 21.23 -9.45
CA SER A 22 4.38 20.71 -9.13
C SER A 22 4.48 19.83 -7.89
N ALA A 23 3.72 20.14 -6.84
CA ALA A 23 3.54 19.24 -5.71
C ALA A 23 2.65 18.06 -6.14
N GLN A 24 3.05 16.83 -5.80
CA GLN A 24 2.19 15.67 -6.02
C GLN A 24 0.97 15.75 -5.11
N SER A 25 -0.21 15.46 -5.65
CA SER A 25 -1.46 15.46 -4.87
C SER A 25 -1.37 14.49 -3.71
N HIS A 26 -1.57 14.99 -2.49
CA HIS A 26 -1.65 14.17 -1.29
C HIS A 26 -2.92 13.31 -1.36
N THR A 27 -2.75 12.01 -1.63
CA THR A 27 -3.84 11.05 -1.71
C THR A 27 -3.98 10.36 -0.35
N LEU A 28 -5.13 10.54 0.31
CA LEU A 28 -5.45 9.79 1.51
C LEU A 28 -5.98 8.41 1.13
N HIS A 29 -5.19 7.36 1.35
CA HIS A 29 -5.64 5.99 1.13
C HIS A 29 -6.57 5.55 2.27
N SER A 30 -7.66 4.87 1.91
CA SER A 30 -8.52 4.17 2.86
C SER A 30 -8.30 2.67 2.71
N PHE A 31 -8.35 1.94 3.81
CA PHE A 31 -8.16 0.49 3.85
C PHE A 31 -9.36 -0.15 4.55
N GLU A 32 -9.82 -1.26 4.00
CA GLU A 32 -10.78 -2.13 4.69
C GLU A 32 -10.02 -3.05 5.65
N LYS A 33 -10.53 -3.17 6.89
CA LYS A 33 -9.99 -4.11 7.87
C LYS A 33 -10.84 -5.37 7.88
N LEU A 34 -10.25 -6.48 7.44
CA LEU A 34 -10.81 -7.82 7.62
C LEU A 34 -10.10 -8.53 8.77
N GLN A 35 -10.86 -9.05 9.74
CA GLN A 35 -10.31 -9.84 10.86
C GLN A 35 -10.44 -11.32 10.56
N LEU A 36 -9.31 -11.99 10.30
CA LEU A 36 -9.28 -13.44 9.99
C LEU A 36 -9.36 -14.34 11.22
N THR A 37 -8.85 -13.85 12.36
CA THR A 37 -8.86 -14.55 13.66
C THR A 37 -8.70 -13.52 14.78
N ASP A 38 -9.22 -13.83 15.96
CA ASP A 38 -9.04 -13.11 17.22
C ASP A 38 -7.94 -13.70 18.11
N ARG A 39 -7.49 -14.91 17.81
CA ARG A 39 -6.40 -15.59 18.53
C ARG A 39 -5.01 -15.21 18.05
N PHE A 40 -4.07 -15.14 19.00
CA PHE A 40 -2.64 -15.05 18.70
C PHE A 40 -2.08 -16.44 18.42
N TRP A 41 -1.59 -16.65 17.20
CA TRP A 41 -0.99 -17.92 16.78
C TRP A 41 0.50 -17.83 16.49
N SER A 42 0.95 -16.72 15.92
CA SER A 42 2.35 -16.44 15.60
C SER A 42 2.58 -14.94 15.47
N GLU A 43 3.85 -14.54 15.57
CA GLU A 43 4.27 -13.16 15.29
C GLU A 43 4.17 -12.81 13.80
N GLY A 44 4.44 -13.79 12.92
CA GLY A 44 4.46 -13.61 11.48
C GLY A 44 3.13 -13.87 10.76
N ALA A 45 3.04 -13.30 9.57
CA ALA A 45 2.05 -13.62 8.54
C ALA A 45 2.73 -13.57 7.16
N THR A 46 2.17 -14.26 6.18
CA THR A 46 2.67 -14.27 4.80
C THR A 46 1.51 -14.35 3.80
N PHE A 47 1.80 -14.08 2.53
CA PHE A 47 0.88 -14.23 1.42
C PHE A 47 1.50 -15.13 0.34
N GLY A 48 0.66 -15.93 -0.30
CA GLY A 48 1.06 -16.79 -1.42
C GLY A 48 -0.15 -17.48 -2.04
N ASP A 49 -0.03 -17.94 -3.27
CA ASP A 49 -1.08 -18.74 -3.94
C ASP A 49 -0.85 -20.22 -3.60
N PHE A 50 -1.43 -20.69 -2.50
CA PHE A 50 -1.18 -22.04 -1.97
C PHE A 50 -2.03 -23.10 -2.68
N ASN A 51 -3.25 -22.73 -3.10
CA ASN A 51 -4.17 -23.62 -3.80
C ASN A 51 -4.02 -23.59 -5.35
N LYS A 52 -3.22 -22.66 -5.88
CA LYS A 52 -2.92 -22.46 -7.32
C LYS A 52 -4.12 -22.00 -8.13
N ASP A 53 -5.02 -21.23 -7.54
CA ASP A 53 -6.19 -20.67 -8.22
C ASP A 53 -5.94 -19.28 -8.85
N GLY A 54 -4.73 -18.72 -8.66
CA GLY A 54 -4.33 -17.42 -9.16
C GLY A 54 -4.65 -16.25 -8.23
N ASN A 55 -5.32 -16.50 -7.10
CA ASN A 55 -5.54 -15.51 -6.04
C ASN A 55 -4.43 -15.60 -4.98
N GLN A 56 -4.20 -14.49 -4.28
CA GLN A 56 -3.27 -14.50 -3.13
C GLN A 56 -4.01 -14.94 -1.87
N ASP A 57 -3.53 -16.02 -1.27
CA ASP A 57 -3.99 -16.50 0.03
C ASP A 57 -3.21 -15.83 1.16
N ALA A 58 -3.81 -15.74 2.34
CA ALA A 58 -3.15 -15.27 3.55
C ALA A 58 -2.77 -16.46 4.44
N ALA A 59 -1.60 -16.46 5.07
CA ALA A 59 -1.23 -17.47 6.06
C ALA A 59 -0.68 -16.83 7.35
N SER A 60 -1.10 -17.37 8.49
CA SER A 60 -0.57 -17.00 9.81
C SER A 60 -0.89 -18.12 10.80
N GLY A 61 0.08 -18.44 11.66
CA GLY A 61 -0.09 -19.53 12.60
C GLY A 61 -0.32 -20.87 11.89
N PRO A 62 -1.22 -21.74 12.41
CA PRO A 62 -1.52 -23.05 11.83
C PRO A 62 -2.41 -22.97 10.59
N TYR A 63 -2.75 -21.77 10.14
CA TYR A 63 -3.80 -21.56 9.15
C TYR A 63 -3.34 -20.83 7.90
N TRP A 64 -4.02 -21.14 6.79
CA TRP A 64 -4.08 -20.28 5.61
C TRP A 64 -5.53 -20.11 5.12
N TRP A 65 -5.84 -18.95 4.53
CA TRP A 65 -7.17 -18.54 4.07
C TRP A 65 -7.18 -18.25 2.58
N GLU A 66 -8.15 -18.82 1.87
CA GLU A 66 -8.32 -18.66 0.41
C GLU A 66 -8.65 -17.22 0.03
N GLY A 67 -7.83 -16.62 -0.82
CA GLY A 67 -8.13 -15.33 -1.44
C GLY A 67 -9.27 -15.43 -2.48
N PRO A 68 -9.89 -14.31 -2.88
CA PRO A 68 -9.75 -12.95 -2.33
C PRO A 68 -10.71 -12.66 -1.17
N ALA A 69 -11.63 -13.58 -0.85
CA ALA A 69 -12.66 -13.37 0.17
C ALA A 69 -12.16 -13.70 1.59
N PHE A 70 -11.16 -14.57 1.73
CA PHE A 70 -10.60 -15.03 3.01
C PHE A 70 -11.64 -15.63 3.97
N THR A 71 -12.70 -16.22 3.43
CA THR A 71 -13.81 -16.83 4.21
C THR A 71 -13.62 -18.32 4.44
N HIS A 72 -12.81 -18.99 3.62
CA HIS A 72 -12.46 -20.40 3.77
C HIS A 72 -11.02 -20.55 4.29
N ARG A 73 -10.83 -21.40 5.30
CA ARG A 73 -9.55 -21.56 6.01
C ARG A 73 -9.18 -23.02 6.14
N HIS A 74 -7.89 -23.29 6.00
CA HIS A 74 -7.28 -24.62 6.13
C HIS A 74 -6.27 -24.65 7.27
N THR A 75 -6.16 -25.80 7.93
CA THR A 75 -5.15 -26.05 8.98
C THR A 75 -4.01 -26.88 8.41
N PHE A 76 -2.76 -26.40 8.50
CA PHE A 76 -1.58 -27.10 7.96
C PHE A 76 -0.60 -27.63 9.03
N TYR A 77 -0.82 -27.30 10.31
CA TYR A 77 -0.22 -27.99 11.47
C TYR A 77 -1.12 -27.85 12.72
N PRO A 78 -0.91 -28.62 13.80
CA PRO A 78 -1.80 -28.61 14.97
C PRO A 78 -1.96 -27.25 15.65
N ASP A 79 -3.20 -26.87 15.91
CA ASP A 79 -3.68 -25.60 16.47
C ASP A 79 -3.81 -25.62 18.01
N LYS A 80 -2.98 -26.41 18.69
CA LYS A 80 -3.11 -26.65 20.14
C LYS A 80 -2.45 -25.58 21.03
N ARG A 81 -1.90 -24.50 20.46
CA ARG A 81 -1.04 -23.52 21.19
C ARG A 81 -1.41 -22.04 20.97
N GLY A 82 -2.66 -21.74 20.60
CA GLY A 82 -3.11 -20.36 20.47
C GLY A 82 -3.52 -19.75 21.81
N TRP A 83 -3.35 -18.44 21.96
CA TRP A 83 -3.93 -17.68 23.08
C TRP A 83 -5.12 -16.85 22.61
N GLU A 84 -6.17 -16.76 23.43
CA GLU A 84 -7.29 -15.84 23.21
C GLU A 84 -6.85 -14.42 23.52
N LYS A 85 -7.28 -13.49 22.67
CA LYS A 85 -7.04 -12.08 22.93
C LYS A 85 -8.08 -11.59 23.92
N GLN A 86 -7.62 -10.96 25.00
CA GLN A 86 -8.52 -10.29 25.92
C GLN A 86 -9.25 -9.12 25.23
N HIS A 87 -10.57 -9.13 25.34
CA HIS A 87 -11.45 -8.04 24.91
C HIS A 87 -11.34 -6.84 25.85
N ALA A 88 -11.77 -5.66 25.38
CA ALA A 88 -11.66 -4.42 26.15
C ALA A 88 -12.49 -4.41 27.45
N ASP A 89 -13.49 -5.30 27.55
CA ASP A 89 -14.33 -5.53 28.72
C ASP A 89 -13.73 -6.54 29.72
N GLY A 90 -12.55 -7.10 29.41
CA GLY A 90 -11.85 -8.06 30.25
C GLY A 90 -12.20 -9.52 30.00
N SER A 91 -13.14 -9.84 29.09
CA SER A 91 -13.40 -11.23 28.71
C SER A 91 -12.26 -11.78 27.82
N THR A 92 -12.05 -13.10 27.86
CA THR A 92 -11.18 -13.81 26.91
C THR A 92 -12.03 -14.53 25.87
#